data_AF-A0A366E6C8-F1
#
_entry.id   AF-A0A366E6C8-F1
#
_cell.length_a   1.000
_cell.length_b   1.000
_cell.length_c   1.000
_cell.angle_alpha   90.00
_cell.angle_beta   90.00
_cell.angle_gamma   90.00
#
_symmetry.space_group_name_H-M   'P 1'
#
loop_
_entity.id
_entity.type
_entity.pdbx_description
1 polymer ?
#
loop_
_entity_poly.entity_id
_entity_poly.type
_entity_poly.pdbx_seq_one_letter_code
_entity_poly.pdbx_strand_id
1 'polypeptide(L)'
;MFMFERRQGFNVRLLCLPLIALLAGCTGTATAWTEKVTIEQVELPKECAGWQKINLKQRAYYSLMRQDPALIMEIDSHNLKGKNLGCWQ
;
A
#
# COMPACT_ATOMS: atom_id res chain seq x y z
N MET A 1 -67.94 9.03 5.08
CA MET A 1 -68.35 7.71 5.58
C MET A 1 -68.16 6.70 4.44
N PHE A 2 -67.28 5.70 4.65
CA PHE A 2 -66.99 4.46 3.87
C PHE A 2 -66.76 4.55 2.35
N MET A 3 -65.53 4.36 1.85
CA MET A 3 -64.85 3.06 1.53
C MET A 3 -65.44 2.33 0.32
N PHE A 4 -64.65 2.19 -0.75
CA PHE A 4 -64.48 0.98 -1.60
C PHE A 4 -63.63 1.38 -2.83
N GLU A 5 -62.30 1.23 -2.81
CA GLU A 5 -61.59 -0.02 -3.10
C GLU A 5 -61.99 -0.66 -4.44
N ARG A 6 -61.22 -0.36 -5.49
CA ARG A 6 -60.78 -1.29 -6.56
C ARG A 6 -60.18 -0.52 -7.74
N ARG A 7 -58.86 -0.65 -7.92
CA ARG A 7 -58.24 -1.10 -9.17
C ARG A 7 -56.73 -1.25 -8.95
N GLN A 8 -56.39 -2.39 -8.33
CA GLN A 8 -55.11 -3.05 -8.51
C GLN A 8 -54.94 -3.40 -9.99
N GLY A 9 -53.75 -3.17 -10.55
CA GLY A 9 -53.42 -3.69 -11.88
C GLY A 9 -52.45 -2.85 -12.68
N PHE A 10 -51.34 -2.37 -12.09
CA PHE A 10 -50.20 -1.96 -12.90
C PHE A 10 -48.92 -2.12 -12.07
N ASN A 11 -47.92 -2.80 -12.65
CA ASN A 11 -46.51 -2.80 -12.24
C ASN A 11 -45.99 -3.83 -11.21
N VAL A 12 -46.39 -5.09 -11.28
CA VAL A 12 -45.61 -6.19 -10.63
C VAL A 12 -44.28 -6.45 -11.37
N ARG A 13 -44.17 -6.13 -12.68
CA ARG A 13 -42.95 -6.34 -13.47
C ARG A 13 -41.81 -5.33 -13.21
N LEU A 14 -42.12 -4.15 -12.66
CA LEU A 14 -41.12 -3.09 -12.38
C LEU A 14 -40.37 -3.29 -11.06
N LEU A 15 -40.89 -4.13 -10.15
CA LEU A 15 -40.29 -4.36 -8.83
C LEU A 15 -39.25 -5.50 -8.81
N CYS A 16 -39.14 -6.31 -9.87
CA CYS A 16 -38.16 -7.41 -9.94
C CYS A 16 -36.80 -7.03 -10.54
N LEU A 17 -36.68 -5.87 -11.19
CA LEU A 17 -35.42 -5.38 -11.78
C LEU A 17 -34.29 -5.13 -10.75
N PRO A 18 -34.51 -4.58 -9.54
CA PRO A 18 -33.41 -4.37 -8.59
C PRO A 18 -32.94 -5.67 -7.93
N LEU A 19 -33.76 -6.73 -7.93
CA LEU A 19 -33.39 -8.02 -7.34
C LEU A 19 -32.37 -8.78 -8.20
N ILE A 20 -32.46 -8.67 -9.53
CA ILE A 20 -31.53 -9.34 -10.46
C ILE A 20 -30.17 -8.65 -10.47
N ALA A 21 -30.13 -7.32 -10.32
CA ALA A 21 -28.89 -6.56 -10.20
C ALA A 21 -28.13 -6.85 -8.89
N LEU A 22 -28.85 -7.11 -7.80
CA LEU A 22 -28.26 -7.50 -6.50
C LEU A 22 -27.62 -8.89 -6.54
N LEU A 23 -28.20 -9.85 -7.28
CA LEU A 23 -27.63 -11.19 -7.42
C LEU A 23 -26.42 -11.23 -8.38
N ALA A 24 -26.31 -10.29 -9.32
CA ALA A 24 -25.16 -10.16 -10.21
C ALA A 24 -23.95 -9.46 -9.56
N GLY A 25 -24.10 -8.91 -8.35
CA GLY A 25 -23.06 -8.15 -7.65
C GLY A 25 -22.07 -8.96 -6.79
N CYS A 26 -22.24 -10.29 -6.66
CA CYS A 26 -21.42 -11.12 -5.76
C CYS A 26 -20.43 -12.07 -6.46
N THR A 27 -20.13 -11.88 -7.75
CA THR A 27 -19.20 -12.77 -8.49
C THR A 27 -18.01 -12.02 -9.11
N GLY A 28 -17.56 -10.93 -8.50
CA GLY A 28 -16.58 -10.03 -9.12
C GLY A 28 -15.61 -9.32 -8.19
N THR A 29 -15.06 -9.98 -7.17
CA THR A 29 -13.79 -9.54 -6.53
C THR A 29 -12.95 -10.72 -6.05
N ALA A 30 -12.85 -11.77 -6.86
CA ALA A 30 -11.72 -12.69 -6.79
C ALA A 30 -10.68 -12.23 -7.82
N THR A 31 -9.64 -11.53 -7.37
CA THR A 31 -8.26 -11.45 -7.92
C THR A 31 -7.59 -10.12 -7.54
N ALA A 32 -7.23 -9.99 -6.27
CA ALA A 32 -6.05 -9.21 -5.92
C ALA A 32 -5.10 -10.18 -5.23
N TRP A 33 -4.12 -10.64 -5.98
CA TRP A 33 -3.07 -11.56 -5.55
C TRP A 33 -2.41 -10.99 -4.29
N THR A 34 -2.78 -11.51 -3.13
CA THR A 34 -1.94 -11.42 -1.94
C THR A 34 -0.83 -12.43 -2.14
N GLU A 35 0.07 -12.12 -3.07
CA GLU A 35 1.37 -12.73 -3.10
C GLU A 35 1.95 -12.52 -1.70
N LYS A 36 2.02 -13.62 -0.95
CA LYS A 36 2.66 -13.63 0.36
C LYS A 36 4.10 -13.28 0.08
N VAL A 37 4.45 -12.00 0.24
CA VAL A 37 5.83 -11.54 0.19
C VAL A 37 6.53 -12.27 1.34
N THR A 38 7.12 -13.41 1.02
CA THR A 38 8.09 -14.07 1.87
C THR A 38 9.28 -13.12 1.88
N ILE A 39 9.32 -12.26 2.88
CA ILE A 39 10.50 -11.47 3.20
C ILE A 39 11.54 -12.52 3.58
N GLU A 40 12.32 -12.93 2.60
CA GLU A 40 13.48 -13.78 2.81
C GLU A 40 14.36 -13.01 3.80
N GLN A 41 14.43 -13.51 5.03
CA GLN A 41 15.33 -12.97 6.02
C GLN A 41 16.72 -13.42 5.62
N VAL A 42 17.33 -12.67 4.69
CA VAL A 42 18.74 -12.77 4.39
C VAL A 42 19.45 -12.55 5.71
N GLU A 43 20.21 -13.54 6.17
CA GLU A 43 21.06 -13.39 7.36
C GLU A 43 22.17 -12.39 7.00
N LEU A 44 21.89 -11.10 7.22
CA LEU A 44 22.89 -10.06 7.00
C LEU A 44 24.04 -10.29 7.99
N PRO A 45 25.30 -10.11 7.55
CA PRO A 45 26.46 -10.29 8.41
C PRO A 45 26.34 -9.36 9.63
N LYS A 46 26.40 -9.95 10.82
CA LYS A 46 26.29 -9.24 12.11
C LYS A 46 27.58 -8.50 12.50
N GLU A 47 28.57 -8.47 11.62
CA GLU A 47 29.80 -7.74 11.85
C GLU A 47 29.57 -6.25 11.59
N CYS A 48 29.43 -5.50 12.68
CA CYS A 48 29.32 -4.04 12.65
C CYS A 48 30.66 -3.33 12.37
N ALA A 49 31.75 -4.09 12.23
CA ALA A 49 33.07 -3.57 11.91
C ALA A 49 33.06 -2.95 10.50
N GLY A 50 33.06 -1.61 10.43
CA GLY A 50 33.03 -0.85 9.17
C GLY A 50 31.73 -0.07 8.93
N TRP A 51 30.69 -0.28 9.74
CA TRP A 51 29.46 0.51 9.67
C TRP A 51 29.62 1.83 10.42
N GLN A 52 30.09 2.86 9.73
CA GLN A 52 30.09 4.22 10.26
C GLN A 52 28.89 5.00 9.73
N LYS A 53 28.18 5.71 10.62
CA LYS A 53 27.12 6.63 10.24
C LYS A 53 27.70 7.81 9.46
N ILE A 54 27.19 8.05 8.26
CA ILE A 54 27.60 9.16 7.42
C ILE A 54 26.67 10.33 7.69
N ASN A 55 27.18 11.38 8.34
CA ASN A 55 26.44 12.63 8.56
C ASN A 55 26.91 13.68 7.55
N LEU A 56 26.02 14.06 6.63
CA LEU A 56 26.27 15.14 5.69
C LEU A 56 26.05 16.50 6.34
N LYS A 57 27.06 17.37 6.26
CA LYS A 57 26.88 18.80 6.59
C LYS A 57 25.96 19.43 5.53
N GLN A 58 25.15 20.43 5.93
CA GLN A 58 24.19 21.09 5.03
C GLN A 58 24.81 21.57 3.71
N ARG A 59 26.00 22.16 3.75
CA ARG A 59 26.72 22.58 2.54
C ARG A 59 26.97 21.42 1.58
N ALA A 60 27.41 20.27 2.09
CA ALA A 60 27.67 19.09 1.27
C ALA A 60 26.36 18.52 0.71
N TYR A 61 25.29 18.51 1.51
CA TYR A 61 23.96 18.07 1.07
C TYR A 61 23.47 18.89 -0.13
N TYR A 62 23.53 20.22 -0.07
CA TYR A 62 23.12 21.08 -1.20
C TYR A 62 24.01 20.90 -2.43
N SER A 63 25.31 20.71 -2.24
CA SER A 63 26.24 20.44 -3.34
C SER A 63 25.92 19.12 -4.03
N LEU A 64 25.69 18.06 -3.25
CA LEU A 64 25.32 16.75 -3.77
C LEU A 64 23.96 16.78 -4.45
N MET A 65 22.98 17.48 -3.90
CA MET A 65 21.65 17.54 -4.50
C MET A 65 21.66 18.17 -5.89
N ARG A 66 22.60 19.10 -6.15
CA ARG A 66 22.78 19.72 -7.46
C ARG A 66 23.57 18.86 -8.44
N GLN A 67 24.57 18.11 -7.96
CA GLN A 67 25.50 17.36 -8.81
C GLN A 67 25.05 15.91 -9.04
N ASP A 68 24.67 15.24 -7.96
CA ASP A 68 24.24 13.85 -7.94
C ASP A 68 23.28 13.59 -6.76
N PRO A 69 21.95 13.72 -6.98
CA PRO A 69 20.96 13.43 -5.94
C PRO A 69 20.84 11.93 -5.62
N ALA A 70 21.30 11.03 -6.51
CA ALA A 70 21.23 9.60 -6.26
C ALA A 70 22.18 9.19 -5.11
N LEU A 71 23.34 9.84 -5.03
CA LEU A 71 24.29 9.61 -3.93
C LEU A 71 23.69 9.93 -2.56
N ILE A 72 22.80 10.91 -2.46
CA ILE A 72 22.09 11.21 -1.20
C ILE A 72 21.24 10.01 -0.79
N MET A 73 20.48 9.43 -1.73
CA MET A 73 19.65 8.26 -1.46
C MET A 73 20.50 7.05 -1.07
N GLU A 74 21.65 6.85 -1.70
CA GLU A 74 22.57 5.77 -1.36
C GLU A 74 23.13 5.94 0.06
N ILE A 75 23.54 7.15 0.43
CA ILE A 75 24.02 7.48 1.78
C ILE A 75 22.91 7.24 2.81
N ASP A 76 21.68 7.66 2.52
CA ASP A 76 20.54 7.41 3.41
C ASP A 76 20.23 5.91 3.52
N SER A 77 20.35 5.14 2.41
CA SER A 77 20.15 3.69 2.42
C SER A 77 21.21 2.95 3.22
N HIS A 78 22.48 3.36 3.11
CA HIS A 78 23.60 2.85 3.91
C HIS A 78 23.33 3.09 5.39
N ASN A 79 22.88 4.30 5.70
CA ASN A 79 22.56 4.68 7.06
C ASN A 79 21.40 3.84 7.64
N LEU A 80 20.32 3.66 6.88
CA LEU A 80 19.20 2.82 7.29
C LEU A 80 19.60 1.36 7.49
N LYS A 81 20.44 0.80 6.62
CA LYS A 81 20.97 -0.57 6.78
C LYS A 81 21.77 -0.70 8.07
N GLY A 82 22.71 0.22 8.34
CA GLY A 82 23.49 0.22 9.58
C GLY A 82 22.62 0.32 10.83
N LYS A 83 21.53 1.10 10.78
CA LYS A 83 20.54 1.18 11.86
C LYS A 83 19.76 -0.14 12.04
N ASN A 84 19.28 -0.73 10.95
CA ASN A 84 18.52 -1.98 10.99
C ASN A 84 19.36 -3.17 11.49
N LEU A 85 20.67 -3.13 11.27
CA LEU A 85 21.63 -4.11 11.80
C LEU A 85 22.01 -3.86 13.27
N GLY A 86 21.56 -2.76 13.88
CA GLY A 86 21.92 -2.40 15.25
C GLY A 86 23.38 -1.94 15.43
N CYS A 87 24.06 -1.57 14.34
CA CYS A 87 25.47 -1.20 14.36
C CYS A 87 25.74 0.24 14.80
N TRP A 88 24.69 1.02 15.00
CA TRP A 88 24.79 2.40 15.47
C TRP A 88 24.73 2.39 17.00
N GLN A 89 25.91 2.38 17.65
CA GLN A 89 26.05 2.64 19.09
C GLN A 89 26.34 4.12 19.34
#